data_AF-A0A955Y777-F1
#
_entry.id   AF-A0A955Y777-F1
#
_cell.length_a   1.000
_cell.length_b   1.000
_cell.length_c   1.000
_cell.angle_alpha   90.00
_cell.angle_beta   90.00
_cell.angle_gamma   90.00
#
_symmetry.space_group_name_H-M   'P 1'
#
loop_
_entity.id
_entity.type
_entity.pdbx_description
1 polymer ?
#
loop_
_entity_poly.entity_id
_entity_poly.type
_entity_poly.pdbx_seq_one_letter_code
_entity_poly.pdbx_strand_id
1 'polypeptide(L)'
;MDIALRGSSPGATTAGILLLTRARQLGLPLTVSVVGDPSDAVEIPGPAVCYAPVLASCEVGRDHGYGATVVIPGPPGKPVLVTVWPHGEGGWFLVDRTGKGAHPATVAANALSKDDRAPARALGKALRGVQSALGMGTDPAILDVLFGAQVPTLTRLAVALRAGRAMSGGRGEPVTRFLVGSTVDRDPLPSDPPEDLLAATSPEALSWILDGLSHAVRDHAEEAVRTAHELAKDTPQVAVLMYHLAELASHLVQLPAHSILPPLGAAEDSVAVGLKAALRAEGDGDANRELQLTYRFLGGRYVNDAPHAYQVTDTPPPDGWIERWSWFGSEVRKGRKQADALWPEIVDPAS
;
A
#
# COMPACT_ATOMS: atom_id res chain seq x y z
N MET A 1 -3.11 29.65 28.47
CA MET A 1 -4.19 28.64 28.63
C MET A 1 -3.54 27.27 28.68
N ASP A 2 -4.02 26.36 29.53
CA ASP A 2 -3.45 25.00 29.66
C ASP A 2 -4.51 23.96 29.28
N ILE A 3 -4.16 23.05 28.38
CA ILE A 3 -5.04 22.00 27.87
C ILE A 3 -4.38 20.66 28.12
N ALA A 4 -5.08 19.80 28.84
CA ALA A 4 -4.66 18.41 29.02
C ALA A 4 -5.46 17.50 28.10
N LEU A 5 -4.78 16.58 27.41
CA LEU A 5 -5.35 15.59 26.51
C LEU A 5 -5.12 14.19 27.08
N ARG A 6 -6.15 13.34 27.07
CA ARG A 6 -6.06 11.94 27.48
C ARG A 6 -6.50 11.05 26.32
N GLY A 7 -5.76 9.97 26.09
CA GLY A 7 -6.17 8.95 25.15
C GLY A 7 -5.04 8.05 24.67
N SER A 8 -5.23 7.41 23.51
CA SER A 8 -4.14 6.64 22.91
C SER A 8 -2.94 7.54 22.64
N SER A 9 -1.74 7.02 22.85
CA SER A 9 -0.48 7.74 22.61
C SER A 9 -0.45 8.44 21.23
N PRO A 10 -0.75 7.78 20.09
CA PRO A 10 -0.76 8.45 18.79
C PRO A 10 -1.86 9.50 18.65
N GLY A 11 -3.08 9.24 19.11
CA GLY A 11 -4.20 10.16 18.96
C GLY A 11 -4.01 11.44 19.77
N ALA A 12 -3.72 11.31 21.06
CA ALA A 12 -3.52 12.45 21.96
C ALA A 12 -2.29 13.27 21.57
N THR A 13 -1.17 12.62 21.21
CA THR A 13 0.05 13.32 20.78
C THR A 13 -0.18 14.07 19.46
N THR A 14 -0.86 13.45 18.49
CA THR A 14 -1.22 14.14 17.23
C THR A 14 -2.09 15.37 17.48
N ALA A 15 -3.13 15.22 18.32
CA ALA A 15 -3.99 16.34 18.67
C ALA A 15 -3.18 17.49 19.31
N GLY A 16 -2.27 17.16 20.23
CA GLY A 16 -1.37 18.11 20.85
C GLY A 16 -0.46 18.85 19.86
N ILE A 17 0.15 18.13 18.91
CA ILE A 17 0.98 18.73 17.85
C ILE A 17 0.17 19.76 17.05
N LEU A 18 -1.04 19.41 16.63
CA LEU A 18 -1.87 20.28 15.80
C LEU A 18 -2.34 21.52 16.55
N LEU A 19 -2.76 21.38 17.81
CA LEU A 19 -3.14 22.51 18.66
C LEU A 19 -1.96 23.46 18.90
N LEU A 20 -0.78 22.93 19.25
CA LEU A 20 0.44 23.73 19.46
C LEU A 20 0.88 24.43 18.17
N THR A 21 0.85 23.72 17.04
CA THR A 21 1.20 24.29 15.74
C THR A 21 0.29 25.46 15.39
N ARG A 22 -1.02 25.29 15.56
CA ARG A 22 -2.01 26.33 15.28
C ARG A 22 -1.91 27.52 16.23
N ALA A 23 -1.71 27.27 17.52
CA ALA A 23 -1.47 28.33 18.52
C ALA A 23 -0.22 29.15 18.19
N ARG A 24 0.87 28.49 17.80
CA ARG A 24 2.11 29.16 17.40
C ARG A 24 1.92 30.02 16.15
N GLN A 25 1.17 29.54 15.16
CA GLN A 25 0.86 30.32 13.94
C GLN A 25 0.05 31.58 14.25
N LEU A 26 -0.84 31.52 15.24
CA LEU A 26 -1.69 32.65 15.65
C LEU A 26 -1.12 33.49 16.79
N GLY A 27 0.08 33.16 17.29
CA GLY A 27 0.72 33.88 18.40
C GLY A 27 0.01 33.72 19.75
N LEU A 28 -0.75 32.64 19.95
CA LEU A 28 -1.51 32.39 21.17
C LEU A 28 -0.67 31.64 22.22
N PRO A 29 -0.65 32.07 23.50
CA PRO A 29 0.05 31.38 24.57
C PRO A 29 -0.76 30.16 25.06
N LEU A 30 -0.64 29.05 24.33
CA LEU A 30 -1.25 27.76 24.64
C LEU A 30 -0.20 26.76 25.14
N THR A 31 -0.43 26.19 26.30
CA THR A 31 0.28 25.00 26.79
C THR A 31 -0.61 23.80 26.53
N VAL A 32 -0.03 22.73 25.98
CA VAL A 32 -0.73 21.46 25.79
C VAL A 32 0.07 20.36 26.48
N SER A 33 -0.63 19.55 27.27
CA SER A 33 -0.09 18.40 27.99
C SER A 33 -0.83 17.13 27.59
N VAL A 34 -0.14 16.01 27.48
CA VAL A 34 -0.72 14.67 27.27
C VAL A 34 -0.62 13.90 28.59
N VAL A 35 -1.73 13.31 29.03
CA VAL A 35 -1.78 12.49 30.25
C VAL A 35 -1.23 11.10 29.96
N GLY A 36 -0.20 10.68 30.70
CA GLY A 36 0.44 9.36 30.60
C GLY A 36 1.97 9.44 30.54
N ASP A 37 2.63 8.28 30.71
CA ASP A 37 4.07 8.17 30.54
C ASP A 37 4.43 7.94 29.06
N PRO A 38 5.30 8.78 28.46
CA PRO A 38 5.76 8.56 27.10
C PRO A 38 6.53 7.25 26.90
N SER A 39 7.12 6.63 27.94
CA SER A 39 7.78 5.33 27.83
C SER A 39 6.82 4.16 27.64
N ASP A 40 5.55 4.34 27.95
CA ASP A 40 4.51 3.30 27.80
C ASP A 40 3.93 3.26 26.38
N ALA A 41 4.40 4.16 25.51
CA ALA A 41 3.91 4.24 24.15
C ALA A 41 4.32 3.02 23.33
N VAL A 42 3.34 2.42 22.65
CA VAL A 42 3.60 1.27 21.78
C VAL A 42 4.48 1.67 20.60
N GLU A 43 5.43 0.79 20.28
CA GLU A 43 6.30 0.94 19.11
C GLU A 43 5.53 0.64 17.82
N ILE A 44 5.75 1.48 16.80
CA ILE A 44 5.20 1.36 15.44
C ILE A 44 6.37 1.20 14.47
N PRO A 45 6.90 -0.03 14.35
CA PRO A 45 8.15 -0.25 13.63
C PRO A 45 7.94 -0.26 12.11
N GLY A 46 8.91 0.31 11.40
CA GLY A 46 9.08 0.11 9.96
C GLY A 46 9.70 -1.27 9.61
N PRO A 47 9.92 -1.54 8.30
CA PRO A 47 9.81 -0.59 7.21
C PRO A 47 8.37 -0.46 6.71
N ALA A 48 7.92 0.77 6.46
CA ALA A 48 6.57 1.03 5.98
C ALA A 48 6.50 2.22 5.03
N VAL A 49 5.53 2.20 4.10
CA VAL A 49 5.18 3.36 3.27
C VAL A 49 3.67 3.51 3.12
N CYS A 50 3.20 4.74 3.30
CA CYS A 50 1.81 5.11 3.12
C CYS A 50 1.66 6.57 2.69
N TYR A 51 0.45 6.94 2.27
CA TYR A 51 0.07 8.34 2.11
C TYR A 51 -0.70 8.80 3.35
N ALA A 52 -0.09 9.66 4.16
CA ALA A 52 -0.68 10.13 5.40
C ALA A 52 -0.38 11.61 5.64
N PRO A 53 -1.21 12.53 5.11
CA PRO A 53 -1.02 13.97 5.27
C PRO A 53 -0.89 14.45 6.72
N VAL A 54 -1.58 13.81 7.66
CA VAL A 54 -1.51 14.16 9.09
C VAL A 54 -0.14 13.82 9.67
N LEU A 55 0.34 12.59 9.42
CA LEU A 55 1.66 12.15 9.85
C LEU A 55 2.76 13.01 9.22
N ALA A 56 2.69 13.24 7.90
CA ALA A 56 3.64 14.09 7.21
C ALA A 56 3.64 15.54 7.75
N SER A 57 2.47 16.08 8.13
CA SER A 57 2.36 17.41 8.77
C SER A 57 2.90 17.43 10.20
N CYS A 58 2.95 16.28 10.87
CA CYS A 58 3.61 16.08 12.17
C CYS A 58 5.09 15.71 12.00
N GLU A 59 5.65 15.87 10.80
CA GLU A 59 7.04 15.55 10.43
C GLU A 59 7.44 14.08 10.70
N VAL A 60 6.46 13.17 10.74
CA VAL A 60 6.70 11.73 10.89
C VAL A 60 6.97 11.10 9.52
N GLY A 61 8.16 10.51 9.35
CA GLY A 61 8.58 9.77 8.15
C GLY A 61 8.47 10.55 6.84
N ARG A 62 8.48 11.88 6.90
CA ARG A 62 8.15 12.73 5.75
C ARG A 62 9.21 12.58 4.66
N ASP A 63 8.78 12.13 3.48
CA ASP A 63 9.63 12.22 2.28
C ASP A 63 9.48 13.61 1.64
N HIS A 64 10.53 14.42 1.75
CA HIS A 64 10.55 15.81 1.24
C HIS A 64 10.31 15.91 -0.28
N GLY A 65 10.46 14.82 -1.04
CA GLY A 65 10.22 14.80 -2.49
C GLY A 65 8.77 14.54 -2.92
N TYR A 66 7.94 13.91 -2.07
CA TYR A 66 6.64 13.36 -2.48
C TYR A 66 5.47 13.78 -1.58
N GLY A 67 5.45 15.04 -1.16
CA GLY A 67 4.29 15.64 -0.50
C GLY A 67 3.94 14.99 0.84
N ALA A 68 2.86 14.21 0.86
CA ALA A 68 2.32 13.55 2.05
C ALA A 68 2.62 12.04 2.12
N THR A 69 3.57 11.56 1.31
CA THR A 69 4.16 10.23 1.47
C THR A 69 4.93 10.17 2.78
N VAL A 70 4.66 9.12 3.54
CA VAL A 70 5.36 8.76 4.77
C VAL A 70 6.14 7.48 4.50
N VAL A 71 7.43 7.50 4.76
CA VAL A 71 8.35 6.37 4.69
C VAL A 71 9.01 6.21 6.05
N ILE A 72 8.73 5.11 6.74
CA ILE A 72 9.42 4.76 7.98
C ILE A 72 10.48 3.71 7.65
N PRO A 73 11.76 3.96 7.98
CA PRO A 73 12.82 2.99 7.75
C PRO A 73 12.64 1.77 8.67
N GLY A 74 13.21 0.64 8.27
CA GLY A 74 13.18 -0.56 9.09
C GLY A 74 14.37 -1.47 8.86
N PRO A 75 14.45 -2.59 9.62
CA PRO A 75 15.59 -3.48 9.57
C PRO A 75 15.83 -4.01 8.14
N PRO A 76 17.11 -4.19 7.74
CA PRO A 76 17.43 -4.71 6.42
C PRO A 76 16.86 -6.11 6.24
N GLY A 77 16.38 -6.41 5.03
CA GLY A 77 15.84 -7.73 4.68
C GLY A 77 14.42 -8.02 5.19
N LYS A 78 13.79 -7.13 5.98
CA LYS A 78 12.36 -7.23 6.30
C LYS A 78 11.50 -6.69 5.15
N PRO A 79 10.35 -7.29 4.82
CA PRO A 79 9.45 -6.72 3.80
C PRO A 79 8.94 -5.35 4.23
N VAL A 80 8.67 -4.47 3.26
CA VAL A 80 8.03 -3.17 3.51
C VAL A 80 6.53 -3.39 3.64
N LEU A 81 5.93 -2.84 4.69
CA LEU A 81 4.49 -2.75 4.82
C LEU A 81 3.98 -1.58 3.98
N VAL A 82 3.05 -1.84 3.07
CA VAL A 82 2.57 -0.84 2.10
C VAL A 82 1.05 -0.73 2.21
N THR A 83 0.54 0.49 2.15
CA THR A 83 -0.89 0.72 1.93
C THR A 83 -1.08 1.88 0.98
N VAL A 84 -2.05 1.73 0.08
CA VAL A 84 -2.54 2.78 -0.82
C VAL A 84 -3.80 3.46 -0.29
N TRP A 85 -4.30 3.03 0.88
CA TRP A 85 -5.45 3.66 1.53
C TRP A 85 -5.01 4.97 2.21
N PRO A 86 -5.78 6.06 2.07
CA PRO A 86 -5.47 7.32 2.72
C PRO A 86 -5.30 7.18 4.23
N HIS A 87 -4.31 7.87 4.79
CA HIS A 87 -3.99 7.89 6.22
C HIS A 87 -3.57 6.55 6.82
N GLY A 88 -3.34 5.52 6.00
CA GLY A 88 -2.91 4.21 6.46
C GLY A 88 -3.94 3.47 7.31
N GLU A 89 -5.23 3.71 7.10
CA GLU A 89 -6.31 3.15 7.92
C GLU A 89 -6.59 1.65 7.65
N GLY A 90 -6.06 1.09 6.58
CA GLY A 90 -6.32 -0.29 6.21
C GLY A 90 -5.67 -0.68 4.90
N GLY A 91 -6.07 -1.84 4.36
CA GLY A 91 -5.60 -2.33 3.06
C GLY A 91 -4.09 -2.50 2.96
N TRP A 92 -3.45 -2.82 4.08
CA TRP A 92 -2.02 -3.03 4.17
C TRP A 92 -1.63 -4.39 3.59
N PHE A 93 -0.49 -4.41 2.91
CA PHE A 93 0.09 -5.60 2.30
C PHE A 93 1.61 -5.54 2.34
N LEU A 94 2.27 -6.66 2.09
CA LEU A 94 3.72 -6.77 2.15
C LEU A 94 4.34 -6.66 0.76
N VAL A 95 5.45 -5.94 0.69
CA VAL A 95 6.31 -5.88 -0.49
C VAL A 95 7.71 -6.33 -0.09
N ASP A 96 8.23 -7.36 -0.75
CA ASP A 96 9.54 -7.91 -0.42
C ASP A 96 10.69 -7.02 -0.88
N ARG A 97 11.72 -6.88 -0.03
CA ARG A 97 12.97 -6.16 -0.33
C ARG A 97 14.09 -7.07 -0.83
N THR A 98 13.92 -8.39 -0.72
CA THR A 98 14.99 -9.36 -0.98
C THR A 98 15.00 -9.90 -2.41
N GLY A 99 14.02 -9.54 -3.24
CA GLY A 99 13.87 -10.00 -4.61
C GLY A 99 13.31 -11.42 -4.74
N LYS A 100 12.68 -11.94 -3.69
CA LYS A 100 11.94 -13.22 -3.68
C LYS A 100 10.45 -13.03 -3.92
N GLY A 101 9.90 -11.87 -3.54
CA GLY A 101 8.46 -11.62 -3.51
C GLY A 101 7.84 -11.96 -2.16
N ALA A 102 6.79 -11.23 -1.78
CA ALA A 102 5.98 -11.46 -0.59
C ALA A 102 4.64 -12.14 -0.92
N HIS A 103 4.03 -11.81 -2.06
CA HIS A 103 2.77 -12.41 -2.49
C HIS A 103 3.01 -13.81 -3.11
N PRO A 104 2.16 -14.82 -2.84
CA PRO A 104 2.33 -16.17 -3.40
C PRO A 104 2.50 -16.22 -4.93
N ALA A 105 1.73 -15.41 -5.67
CA ALA A 105 1.88 -15.28 -7.11
C ALA A 105 3.23 -14.67 -7.54
N THR A 106 3.76 -13.69 -6.79
CA THR A 106 5.10 -13.13 -7.05
C THR A 106 6.19 -14.17 -6.82
N VAL A 107 6.09 -14.93 -5.73
CA VAL A 107 7.04 -16.01 -5.43
C VAL A 107 7.04 -17.04 -6.55
N ALA A 108 5.86 -17.45 -7.03
CA ALA A 108 5.71 -18.36 -8.15
C ALA A 108 6.33 -17.79 -9.45
N ALA A 109 6.08 -16.52 -9.77
CA ALA A 109 6.65 -15.87 -10.95
C ALA A 109 8.19 -15.84 -10.91
N ASN A 110 8.77 -15.58 -9.75
CA ASN A 110 10.21 -15.60 -9.56
C ASN A 110 10.81 -17.01 -9.65
N ALA A 111 10.11 -18.01 -9.12
CA ALA A 111 10.54 -19.40 -9.15
C ALA A 111 10.65 -19.95 -10.58
N LEU A 112 9.72 -19.60 -11.47
CA LEU A 112 9.71 -20.05 -12.88
C LEU A 112 11.04 -19.83 -13.60
N SER A 113 11.72 -18.74 -13.27
CA SER A 113 12.99 -18.36 -13.91
C SER A 113 14.18 -19.21 -13.50
N LYS A 114 14.08 -19.85 -12.33
CA LYS A 114 15.12 -20.68 -11.72
C LYS A 114 14.74 -22.17 -11.78
N ASP A 115 13.61 -22.50 -12.41
CA ASP A 115 13.12 -23.86 -12.53
C ASP A 115 13.99 -24.67 -13.52
N ASP A 116 14.19 -25.95 -13.23
CA ASP A 116 14.99 -26.86 -14.06
C ASP A 116 14.29 -27.29 -15.35
N ARG A 117 12.96 -27.15 -15.42
CA ARG A 117 12.15 -27.48 -16.59
C ARG A 117 12.21 -26.34 -17.61
N ALA A 118 12.56 -26.67 -18.86
CA ALA A 118 12.63 -25.69 -19.95
C ALA A 118 11.30 -24.92 -20.19
N PRO A 119 10.11 -25.57 -20.13
CA PRO A 119 8.83 -24.85 -20.26
C PRO A 119 8.60 -23.80 -19.17
N ALA A 120 8.95 -24.09 -17.91
CA ALA A 120 8.82 -23.16 -16.80
C ALA A 120 9.71 -21.92 -17.00
N ARG A 121 10.97 -22.12 -17.42
CA ARG A 121 11.88 -21.00 -17.74
C ARG A 121 11.38 -20.15 -18.91
N ALA A 122 10.81 -20.78 -19.93
CA ALA A 122 10.23 -20.08 -21.07
C ALA A 122 9.06 -19.18 -20.63
N LEU A 123 8.16 -19.69 -19.78
CA LEU A 123 7.07 -18.91 -19.19
C LEU A 123 7.60 -17.74 -18.34
N GLY A 124 8.59 -17.98 -17.48
CA GLY A 124 9.23 -16.93 -16.70
C GLY A 124 9.90 -15.85 -17.56
N LYS A 125 10.48 -16.23 -18.71
CA LYS A 125 11.02 -15.27 -19.69
C LYS A 125 9.91 -14.46 -20.37
N ALA A 126 8.80 -15.09 -20.74
CA ALA A 126 7.65 -14.40 -21.34
C ALA A 126 7.06 -13.36 -20.38
N LEU A 127 6.86 -13.72 -19.11
CA LEU A 127 6.34 -12.80 -18.08
C LEU A 127 7.23 -11.56 -17.89
N ARG A 128 8.55 -11.74 -17.83
CA ARG A 128 9.48 -10.61 -17.79
C ARG A 128 9.45 -9.76 -19.06
N GLY A 129 9.26 -10.40 -20.21
CA GLY A 129 9.06 -9.70 -21.48
C GLY A 129 7.85 -8.77 -21.44
N VAL A 130 6.72 -9.26 -20.91
CA VAL A 130 5.50 -8.46 -20.71
C VAL A 130 5.74 -7.31 -19.74
N GLN A 131 6.33 -7.56 -18.56
CA GLN A 131 6.66 -6.51 -17.59
C GLN A 131 7.56 -5.42 -18.19
N SER A 132 8.57 -5.82 -18.96
CA SER A 132 9.45 -4.89 -19.66
C SER A 132 8.70 -4.05 -20.70
N ALA A 133 7.84 -4.67 -21.51
CA ALA A 133 7.03 -3.96 -22.52
C ALA A 133 6.07 -2.92 -21.87
N LEU A 134 5.53 -3.24 -20.71
CA LEU A 134 4.65 -2.35 -19.94
C LEU A 134 5.41 -1.27 -19.14
N GLY A 135 6.74 -1.30 -19.14
CA GLY A 135 7.59 -0.36 -18.40
C GLY A 135 7.58 -0.59 -16.89
N MET A 136 7.21 -1.80 -16.43
CA MET A 136 7.14 -2.15 -15.01
C MET A 136 8.52 -2.42 -14.41
N GLY A 137 9.51 -2.78 -15.23
CA GLY A 137 10.76 -3.38 -14.74
C GLY A 137 10.52 -4.81 -14.24
N THR A 138 11.60 -5.54 -13.94
CA THR A 138 11.52 -6.94 -13.50
C THR A 138 11.70 -7.11 -11.99
N ASP A 139 11.50 -6.03 -11.23
CA ASP A 139 11.62 -6.06 -9.77
C ASP A 139 10.37 -6.75 -9.18
N PRO A 140 10.55 -7.83 -8.38
CA PRO A 140 9.44 -8.53 -7.73
C PRO A 140 8.52 -7.64 -6.90
N ALA A 141 9.04 -6.55 -6.34
CA ALA A 141 8.26 -5.61 -5.56
C ALA A 141 7.05 -5.05 -6.35
N ILE A 142 7.19 -4.92 -7.68
CA ILE A 142 6.10 -4.46 -8.54
C ILE A 142 4.98 -5.49 -8.66
N LEU A 143 5.32 -6.78 -8.67
CA LEU A 143 4.32 -7.85 -8.66
C LEU A 143 3.65 -7.98 -7.29
N ASP A 144 4.39 -7.75 -6.19
CA ASP A 144 3.79 -7.70 -4.86
C ASP A 144 2.75 -6.58 -4.76
N VAL A 145 3.00 -5.42 -5.39
CA VAL A 145 1.99 -4.35 -5.52
C VAL A 145 0.82 -4.78 -6.40
N LEU A 146 1.11 -5.37 -7.56
CA LEU A 146 0.09 -5.78 -8.53
C LEU A 146 -0.91 -6.80 -7.93
N PHE A 147 -0.40 -7.76 -7.16
CA PHE A 147 -1.20 -8.85 -6.60
C PHE A 147 -1.66 -8.59 -5.16
N GLY A 148 -0.88 -7.86 -4.36
CA GLY A 148 -1.12 -7.68 -2.93
C GLY A 148 -1.94 -6.45 -2.55
N ALA A 149 -2.01 -5.41 -3.40
CA ALA A 149 -2.74 -4.20 -3.05
C ALA A 149 -4.24 -4.47 -2.86
N GLN A 150 -4.83 -3.99 -1.75
CA GLN A 150 -6.25 -4.19 -1.46
C GLN A 150 -7.11 -3.05 -2.02
N VAL A 151 -7.11 -2.90 -3.34
CA VAL A 151 -7.91 -1.93 -4.11
C VAL A 151 -8.46 -2.62 -5.37
N PRO A 152 -9.43 -2.02 -6.08
CA PRO A 152 -9.95 -2.61 -7.31
C PRO A 152 -8.84 -2.98 -8.31
N THR A 153 -9.03 -4.07 -9.05
CA THR A 153 -8.05 -4.72 -9.93
C THR A 153 -7.37 -3.76 -10.90
N LEU A 154 -8.15 -2.91 -11.58
CA LEU A 154 -7.61 -1.93 -12.51
C LEU A 154 -6.80 -0.82 -11.81
N THR A 155 -7.17 -0.47 -10.57
CA THR A 155 -6.38 0.42 -9.72
C THR A 155 -5.05 -0.23 -9.34
N ARG A 156 -5.04 -1.51 -8.95
CA ARG A 156 -3.78 -2.26 -8.64
C ARG A 156 -2.83 -2.24 -9.83
N LEU A 157 -3.36 -2.52 -11.03
CA LEU A 157 -2.60 -2.47 -12.26
C LEU A 157 -2.03 -1.07 -12.53
N ALA A 158 -2.85 -0.03 -12.38
CA ALA A 158 -2.40 1.35 -12.56
C ALA A 158 -1.29 1.74 -11.55
N VAL A 159 -1.42 1.34 -10.27
CA VAL A 159 -0.40 1.54 -9.23
C VAL A 159 0.90 0.79 -9.59
N ALA A 160 0.81 -0.48 -9.96
CA ALA A 160 1.99 -1.28 -10.32
C ALA A 160 2.70 -0.73 -11.56
N LEU A 161 1.96 -0.31 -12.59
CA LEU A 161 2.52 0.37 -13.77
C LEU A 161 3.20 1.69 -13.39
N ARG A 162 2.57 2.50 -12.53
CA ARG A 162 3.13 3.76 -12.07
C ARG A 162 4.40 3.57 -11.25
N ALA A 163 4.39 2.62 -10.33
CA ALA A 163 5.52 2.27 -9.48
C ALA A 163 6.68 1.72 -10.30
N GLY A 164 6.41 0.79 -11.21
CA GLY A 164 7.41 0.21 -12.07
C GLY A 164 8.09 1.22 -12.99
N ARG A 165 7.33 2.19 -13.53
CA ARG A 165 7.89 3.30 -14.32
C ARG A 165 8.70 4.27 -13.46
N ALA A 166 8.26 4.57 -12.24
CA ALA A 166 9.02 5.40 -11.30
C ALA A 166 10.33 4.73 -10.87
N MET A 167 10.33 3.41 -10.71
CA MET A 167 11.51 2.63 -10.32
C MET A 167 12.53 2.49 -11.45
N SER A 168 12.05 2.10 -12.65
CA SER A 168 12.88 1.80 -13.82
C SER A 168 13.25 3.02 -14.67
N GLY A 169 12.49 4.12 -14.58
CA GLY A 169 12.61 5.26 -15.50
C GLY A 169 12.12 4.97 -16.92
N GLY A 170 11.54 3.79 -17.15
CA GLY A 170 11.08 3.34 -18.46
C GLY A 170 9.80 4.01 -18.92
N ARG A 171 9.65 4.13 -20.24
CA ARG A 171 8.35 4.38 -20.89
C ARG A 171 7.78 3.02 -21.30
N GLY A 172 6.54 2.74 -20.87
CA GLY A 172 5.85 1.49 -21.19
C GLY A 172 4.76 1.71 -22.24
N GLU A 173 4.42 0.64 -22.96
CA GLU A 173 3.27 0.65 -23.85
C GLU A 173 1.95 0.73 -23.04
N PRO A 174 0.88 1.33 -23.61
CA PRO A 174 -0.45 1.24 -23.03
C PRO A 174 -0.91 -0.22 -23.00
N VAL A 175 -1.30 -0.73 -21.83
CA VAL A 175 -1.76 -2.13 -21.68
C VAL A 175 -2.96 -2.45 -22.57
N THR A 176 -3.82 -1.45 -22.82
CA THR A 176 -5.03 -1.59 -23.65
C THR A 176 -4.73 -1.75 -25.14
N ARG A 177 -3.48 -1.53 -25.59
CA ARG A 177 -3.04 -1.82 -26.96
C ARG A 177 -3.15 -3.30 -27.31
N PHE A 178 -3.03 -4.18 -26.31
CA PHE A 178 -3.00 -5.63 -26.51
C PHE A 178 -4.40 -6.27 -26.49
N LEU A 179 -5.45 -5.45 -26.39
CA LEU A 179 -6.83 -5.87 -26.20
C LEU A 179 -7.67 -5.49 -27.43
N VAL A 180 -8.61 -6.36 -27.81
CA VAL A 180 -9.68 -6.05 -28.77
C VAL A 180 -11.03 -5.80 -28.08
N GLY A 181 -11.10 -6.11 -26.79
CA GLY A 181 -12.33 -6.12 -26.01
C GLY A 181 -13.06 -7.46 -26.15
N SER A 182 -13.82 -7.82 -25.13
CA SER A 182 -14.71 -8.98 -25.12
C SER A 182 -16.13 -8.52 -25.45
N THR A 183 -16.79 -9.25 -26.35
CA THR A 183 -18.24 -9.11 -26.58
C THR A 183 -19.06 -10.04 -25.70
N VAL A 184 -18.40 -10.85 -24.87
CA VAL A 184 -19.04 -11.82 -23.97
C VAL A 184 -19.45 -11.11 -22.69
N ASP A 185 -20.76 -11.14 -22.39
CA ASP A 185 -21.34 -10.65 -21.15
C ASP A 185 -21.09 -11.70 -20.03
N ARG A 186 -19.96 -11.56 -19.35
CA ARG A 186 -19.53 -12.43 -18.25
C ARG A 186 -18.93 -11.57 -17.15
N ASP A 187 -19.16 -11.88 -15.89
CA ASP A 187 -18.49 -11.16 -14.82
C ASP A 187 -16.97 -11.39 -14.86
N PRO A 188 -16.15 -10.35 -14.61
CA PRO A 188 -14.73 -10.52 -14.36
C PRO A 188 -14.47 -11.52 -13.24
N LEU A 189 -13.30 -12.17 -13.27
CA LEU A 189 -12.93 -13.09 -12.20
C LEU A 189 -12.77 -12.32 -10.88
N PRO A 190 -13.19 -12.92 -9.75
CA PRO A 190 -13.02 -12.31 -8.43
C PRO A 190 -11.54 -12.22 -8.05
N SER A 191 -11.21 -11.34 -7.11
CA SER A 191 -9.84 -11.23 -6.59
C SER A 191 -9.44 -12.41 -5.71
N ASP A 192 -10.41 -13.01 -5.02
CA ASP A 192 -10.18 -14.20 -4.19
C ASP A 192 -10.23 -15.47 -5.05
N PRO A 193 -9.17 -16.28 -5.06
CA PRO A 193 -9.12 -17.49 -5.85
C PRO A 193 -10.15 -18.54 -5.38
N PRO A 194 -10.77 -19.29 -6.31
CA PRO A 194 -11.57 -20.47 -5.96
C PRO A 194 -10.67 -21.58 -5.41
N GLU A 195 -11.27 -22.54 -4.70
CA GLU A 195 -10.55 -23.69 -4.14
C GLU A 195 -9.89 -24.54 -5.24
N ASP A 196 -10.58 -24.80 -6.35
CA ASP A 196 -10.04 -25.54 -7.50
C ASP A 196 -9.40 -24.59 -8.52
N LEU A 197 -8.18 -24.18 -8.22
CA LEU A 197 -7.37 -23.33 -9.09
C LEU A 197 -7.03 -23.99 -10.43
N LEU A 198 -6.86 -25.32 -10.47
CA LEU A 198 -6.45 -26.01 -11.69
C LEU A 198 -7.59 -26.00 -12.71
N ALA A 199 -8.83 -26.24 -12.28
CA ALA A 199 -10.01 -26.10 -13.12
C ALA A 199 -10.26 -24.64 -13.53
N ALA A 200 -10.13 -23.69 -12.59
CA ALA A 200 -10.34 -22.27 -12.85
C ALA A 200 -9.33 -21.67 -13.85
N THR A 201 -8.17 -22.31 -14.01
CA THR A 201 -7.10 -21.88 -14.92
C THR A 201 -6.93 -22.81 -16.13
N SER A 202 -7.93 -23.66 -16.44
CA SER A 202 -7.89 -24.47 -17.66
C SER A 202 -7.99 -23.60 -18.92
N PRO A 203 -7.43 -24.04 -20.06
CA PRO A 203 -7.56 -23.33 -21.33
C PRO A 203 -9.01 -23.02 -21.70
N GLU A 204 -9.94 -23.95 -21.43
CA GLU A 204 -11.36 -23.79 -21.70
C GLU A 204 -11.98 -22.71 -20.78
N ALA A 205 -11.63 -22.72 -19.49
CA ALA A 205 -12.11 -21.73 -18.53
C ALA A 205 -11.68 -20.30 -18.90
N LEU A 206 -10.48 -20.15 -19.46
CA LEU A 206 -9.86 -18.87 -19.81
C LEU A 206 -10.08 -18.45 -21.27
N SER A 207 -10.72 -19.29 -22.10
CA SER A 207 -10.94 -19.07 -23.54
C SER A 207 -11.52 -17.69 -23.85
N TRP A 208 -12.57 -17.29 -23.12
CA TRP A 208 -13.21 -15.99 -23.30
C TRP A 208 -12.28 -14.79 -23.03
N ILE A 209 -11.28 -14.95 -22.15
CA ILE A 209 -10.27 -13.91 -21.90
C ILE A 209 -9.30 -13.87 -23.09
N LEU A 210 -8.87 -15.03 -23.57
CA LEU A 210 -7.99 -15.13 -24.74
C LEU A 210 -8.64 -14.55 -26.00
N ASP A 211 -9.96 -14.71 -26.15
CA ASP A 211 -10.74 -14.13 -27.25
C ASP A 211 -10.78 -12.59 -27.21
N GLY A 212 -10.65 -11.98 -26.03
CA GLY A 212 -10.56 -10.54 -25.86
C GLY A 212 -9.16 -9.94 -26.10
N LEU A 213 -8.16 -10.79 -26.36
CA LEU A 213 -6.79 -10.36 -26.68
C LEU A 213 -6.62 -10.11 -28.19
N SER A 214 -5.75 -9.16 -28.52
CA SER A 214 -5.39 -8.91 -29.92
C SER A 214 -4.66 -10.09 -30.56
N HIS A 215 -4.84 -10.26 -31.87
CA HIS A 215 -4.14 -11.30 -32.65
C HIS A 215 -2.62 -11.25 -32.50
N ALA A 216 -2.03 -10.09 -32.20
CA ALA A 216 -0.60 -9.95 -31.99
C ALA A 216 -0.06 -10.75 -30.78
N VAL A 217 -0.91 -10.98 -29.77
CA VAL A 217 -0.50 -11.64 -28.52
C VAL A 217 -1.31 -12.89 -28.18
N ARG A 218 -2.45 -13.12 -28.84
CA ARG A 218 -3.37 -14.23 -28.53
C ARG A 218 -2.67 -15.59 -28.60
N ASP A 219 -2.00 -15.91 -29.71
CA ASP A 219 -1.36 -17.23 -29.89
C ASP A 219 -0.28 -17.50 -28.82
N HIS A 220 0.48 -16.46 -28.46
CA HIS A 220 1.49 -16.55 -27.40
C HIS A 220 0.85 -16.72 -26.02
N ALA A 221 -0.27 -16.06 -25.76
CA ALA A 221 -1.02 -16.18 -24.51
C ALA A 221 -1.66 -17.57 -24.38
N GLU A 222 -2.22 -18.12 -25.45
CA GLU A 222 -2.80 -19.47 -25.48
C GLU A 222 -1.74 -20.54 -25.18
N GLU A 223 -0.57 -20.44 -25.83
CA GLU A 223 0.56 -21.33 -25.54
C GLU A 223 1.02 -21.22 -24.07
N ALA A 224 1.09 -19.99 -23.55
CA ALA A 224 1.47 -19.74 -22.17
C ALA A 224 0.47 -20.33 -21.18
N VAL A 225 -0.84 -20.18 -21.44
CA VAL A 225 -1.92 -20.78 -20.63
C VAL A 225 -1.82 -22.30 -20.62
N ARG A 226 -1.68 -22.92 -21.79
CA ARG A 226 -1.54 -24.39 -21.90
C ARG A 226 -0.29 -24.90 -21.17
N THR A 227 0.84 -24.24 -21.39
CA THR A 227 2.11 -24.59 -20.72
C THR A 227 1.98 -24.46 -19.20
N ALA A 228 1.39 -23.36 -18.72
CA ALA A 228 1.21 -23.12 -17.31
C ALA A 228 0.23 -24.11 -16.66
N HIS A 229 -0.84 -24.48 -17.36
CA HIS A 229 -1.80 -25.49 -16.90
C HIS A 229 -1.15 -26.87 -16.74
N GLU A 230 -0.30 -27.29 -17.69
CA GLU A 230 0.46 -28.55 -17.54
C GLU A 230 1.47 -28.48 -16.39
N LEU A 231 2.20 -27.38 -16.24
CA LEU A 231 3.12 -27.18 -15.12
C LEU A 231 2.41 -27.16 -13.76
N ALA A 232 1.19 -26.62 -13.72
CA ALA A 232 0.40 -26.50 -12.50
C ALA A 232 -0.01 -27.86 -11.90
N LYS A 233 -0.06 -28.93 -12.70
CA LYS A 233 -0.35 -30.29 -12.22
C LYS A 233 0.72 -30.80 -11.24
N ASP A 234 1.98 -30.47 -11.51
CA ASP A 234 3.12 -30.86 -10.67
C ASP A 234 3.58 -29.71 -9.74
N THR A 235 3.14 -28.48 -10.00
CA THR A 235 3.58 -27.29 -9.27
C THR A 235 2.39 -26.35 -9.03
N PRO A 236 1.58 -26.61 -7.99
CA PRO A 236 0.33 -25.88 -7.74
C PRO A 236 0.50 -24.35 -7.65
N GLN A 237 1.68 -23.85 -7.27
CA GLN A 237 1.96 -22.41 -7.20
C GLN A 237 1.89 -21.72 -8.57
N VAL A 238 2.08 -22.46 -9.67
CA VAL A 238 1.88 -21.93 -11.03
C VAL A 238 0.40 -21.62 -11.28
N ALA A 239 -0.52 -22.44 -10.76
CA ALA A 239 -1.96 -22.18 -10.85
C ALA A 239 -2.34 -20.87 -10.13
N VAL A 240 -1.73 -20.60 -8.96
CA VAL A 240 -1.93 -19.35 -8.21
C VAL A 240 -1.51 -18.15 -9.06
N LEU A 241 -0.32 -18.18 -9.65
CA LEU A 241 0.14 -17.12 -10.55
C LEU A 241 -0.81 -16.94 -11.74
N MET A 242 -1.20 -18.03 -12.39
CA MET A 242 -2.09 -17.98 -13.54
C MET A 242 -3.45 -17.40 -13.21
N TYR A 243 -4.00 -17.74 -12.04
CA TYR A 243 -5.27 -17.18 -11.60
C TYR A 243 -5.19 -15.67 -11.44
N HIS A 244 -4.16 -15.15 -10.77
CA HIS A 244 -4.03 -13.69 -10.59
C HIS A 244 -3.73 -12.95 -11.90
N LEU A 245 -3.04 -13.58 -12.86
CA LEU A 245 -2.88 -13.01 -14.19
C LEU A 245 -4.20 -13.02 -14.98
N ALA A 246 -4.96 -14.12 -14.89
CA ALA A 246 -6.28 -14.25 -15.51
C ALA A 246 -7.27 -13.27 -14.89
N GLU A 247 -7.20 -13.04 -13.58
CA GLU A 247 -8.00 -12.04 -12.87
C GLU A 247 -7.78 -10.66 -13.46
N LEU A 248 -6.53 -10.19 -13.54
CA LEU A 248 -6.21 -8.92 -14.19
C LEU A 248 -6.69 -8.85 -15.64
N ALA A 249 -6.43 -9.91 -16.41
CA ALA A 249 -6.81 -9.97 -17.82
C ALA A 249 -8.33 -9.96 -18.01
N SER A 250 -9.09 -10.61 -17.13
CA SER A 250 -10.56 -10.67 -17.15
C SER A 250 -11.19 -9.28 -17.01
N HIS A 251 -10.62 -8.43 -16.15
CA HIS A 251 -11.05 -7.03 -16.00
C HIS A 251 -10.64 -6.17 -17.19
N LEU A 252 -9.46 -6.44 -17.77
CA LEU A 252 -8.93 -5.68 -18.90
C LEU A 252 -9.74 -5.92 -20.18
N VAL A 253 -10.05 -7.17 -20.52
CA VAL A 253 -10.79 -7.48 -21.77
C VAL A 253 -12.22 -6.97 -21.75
N GLN A 254 -12.76 -6.64 -20.57
CA GLN A 254 -14.09 -6.03 -20.41
C GLN A 254 -14.09 -4.53 -20.71
N LEU A 255 -12.90 -3.90 -20.77
CA LEU A 255 -12.81 -2.48 -21.08
C LEU A 255 -13.16 -2.23 -22.54
N PRO A 256 -13.85 -1.11 -22.83
CA PRO A 256 -14.01 -0.64 -24.20
C PRO A 256 -12.66 -0.51 -24.93
N ALA A 257 -12.69 -0.71 -26.25
CA ALA A 257 -11.53 -0.46 -27.08
C ALA A 257 -11.00 0.97 -26.86
N HIS A 258 -9.69 1.12 -26.73
CA HIS A 258 -9.01 2.40 -26.47
C HIS A 258 -9.32 3.07 -25.12
N SER A 259 -9.86 2.34 -24.15
CA SER A 259 -9.97 2.86 -22.79
C SER A 259 -8.60 3.19 -22.18
N ILE A 260 -8.63 4.15 -21.27
CA ILE A 260 -7.51 4.53 -20.41
C ILE A 260 -7.79 3.93 -19.04
N LEU A 261 -6.76 3.42 -18.36
CA LEU A 261 -6.89 3.03 -16.96
C LEU A 261 -7.33 4.23 -16.11
N PRO A 262 -8.08 4.00 -15.01
CA PRO A 262 -8.51 5.08 -14.13
C PRO A 262 -7.31 5.89 -13.63
N PRO A 263 -7.41 7.23 -13.54
CA PRO A 263 -6.36 8.03 -12.95
C PRO A 263 -6.18 7.64 -11.48
N LEU A 264 -4.93 7.63 -11.02
CA LEU A 264 -4.61 7.36 -9.63
C LEU A 264 -5.00 8.55 -8.76
N GLY A 265 -5.57 8.26 -7.58
CA GLY A 265 -5.72 9.25 -6.53
C GLY A 265 -4.37 9.63 -5.92
N ALA A 266 -4.40 10.63 -5.03
CA ALA A 266 -3.19 11.14 -4.39
C ALA A 266 -2.47 10.05 -3.57
N ALA A 267 -3.22 9.17 -2.91
CA ALA A 267 -2.65 8.13 -2.07
C ALA A 267 -1.94 7.05 -2.89
N GLU A 268 -2.62 6.58 -3.93
CA GLU A 268 -2.12 5.59 -4.86
C GLU A 268 -0.87 6.08 -5.60
N ASP A 269 -0.88 7.30 -6.15
CA ASP A 269 0.27 7.86 -6.87
C ASP A 269 1.46 8.11 -5.92
N SER A 270 1.20 8.69 -4.74
CA SER A 270 2.24 8.98 -3.74
C SER A 270 2.99 7.73 -3.32
N VAL A 271 2.27 6.63 -3.06
CA VAL A 271 2.85 5.34 -2.67
C VAL A 271 3.56 4.69 -3.84
N ALA A 272 2.98 4.73 -5.05
CA ALA A 272 3.61 4.19 -6.25
C ALA A 272 4.98 4.83 -6.52
N VAL A 273 5.08 6.15 -6.38
CA VAL A 273 6.33 6.89 -6.59
C VAL A 273 7.29 6.75 -5.40
N GLY A 274 6.78 6.76 -4.18
CA GLY A 274 7.54 6.61 -2.94
C GLY A 274 8.12 5.20 -2.72
N LEU A 275 7.60 4.17 -3.42
CA LEU A 275 8.00 2.78 -3.23
C LEU A 275 9.51 2.57 -3.35
N LYS A 276 10.17 3.24 -4.32
CA LYS A 276 11.62 3.15 -4.51
C LYS A 276 12.41 3.62 -3.28
N ALA A 277 11.95 4.69 -2.64
CA ALA A 277 12.58 5.21 -1.43
C ALA A 277 12.34 4.24 -0.26
N ALA A 278 11.11 3.75 -0.11
CA ALA A 278 10.74 2.81 0.94
C ALA A 278 11.53 1.49 0.89
N LEU A 279 11.74 0.92 -0.30
CA LEU A 279 12.53 -0.30 -0.48
C LEU A 279 14.01 -0.14 -0.07
N ARG A 280 14.51 1.11 -0.03
CA ARG A 280 15.90 1.45 0.31
C ARG A 280 16.07 2.00 1.73
N ALA A 281 14.96 2.34 2.40
CA ALA A 281 15.00 2.93 3.73
C ALA A 281 15.44 1.88 4.78
N GLU A 282 16.51 2.18 5.51
CA GLU A 282 17.10 1.30 6.52
C GLU A 282 17.29 2.03 7.85
N GLY A 283 17.04 1.32 8.96
CA GLY A 283 17.18 1.84 10.31
C GLY A 283 16.18 1.21 11.28
N ASP A 284 16.18 1.67 12.53
CA ASP A 284 15.27 1.21 13.59
C ASP A 284 14.07 2.15 13.73
N GLY A 285 13.47 2.55 12.60
CA GLY A 285 12.43 3.59 12.57
C GLY A 285 11.18 3.21 13.37
N ASP A 286 10.74 4.13 14.24
CA ASP A 286 9.50 4.03 15.00
C ASP A 286 8.67 5.31 14.80
N ALA A 287 7.53 5.16 14.12
CA ALA A 287 6.66 6.27 13.77
C ALA A 287 6.09 6.99 15.01
N ASN A 288 5.83 6.24 16.10
CA ASN A 288 5.25 6.84 17.29
C ASN A 288 6.29 7.63 18.07
N ARG A 289 7.54 7.14 18.14
CA ARG A 289 8.65 7.90 18.70
C ARG A 289 8.90 9.21 17.96
N GLU A 290 8.86 9.21 16.63
CA GLU A 290 8.97 10.44 15.83
C GLU A 290 7.87 11.44 16.18
N LEU A 291 6.63 10.97 16.32
CA LEU A 291 5.50 11.80 16.75
C LEU A 291 5.74 12.44 18.14
N GLN A 292 6.22 11.66 19.12
CA GLN A 292 6.55 12.17 20.44
C GLN A 292 7.66 13.23 20.41
N LEU A 293 8.69 13.03 19.56
CA LEU A 293 9.78 13.98 19.40
C LEU A 293 9.27 15.30 18.82
N THR A 294 8.44 15.27 17.79
CA THR A 294 7.81 16.48 17.22
C THR A 294 6.95 17.20 18.26
N TYR A 295 6.14 16.46 19.02
CA TYR A 295 5.30 17.06 20.07
C TYR A 295 6.12 17.79 21.14
N ARG A 296 7.20 17.16 21.64
CA ARG A 296 8.11 17.79 22.60
C ARG A 296 8.84 18.99 22.01
N PHE A 297 9.27 18.90 20.76
CA PHE A 297 9.92 20.00 20.04
C PHE A 297 9.01 21.25 19.96
N LEU A 298 7.70 21.05 19.79
CA LEU A 298 6.71 22.13 19.79
C LEU A 298 6.40 22.68 21.20
N GLY A 299 7.01 22.14 22.26
CA GLY A 299 6.81 22.56 23.64
C GLY A 299 5.75 21.74 24.41
N GLY A 300 5.24 20.68 23.81
CA GLY A 300 4.30 19.75 24.43
C GLY A 300 4.93 18.98 25.60
N ARG A 301 4.12 18.66 26.61
CA ARG A 301 4.56 17.93 27.82
C ARG A 301 3.74 16.68 28.05
N TYR A 302 4.32 15.74 28.78
CA TYR A 302 3.63 14.57 29.32
C TYR A 302 3.47 14.75 30.83
N VAL A 303 2.30 14.44 31.36
CA VAL A 303 1.95 14.60 32.79
C VAL A 303 1.29 13.34 33.32
N ASN A 304 1.53 13.02 34.58
CA ASN A 304 0.99 11.79 35.19
C ASN A 304 -0.52 11.85 35.41
N ASP A 305 -1.05 13.04 35.72
CA ASP A 305 -2.47 13.25 35.94
C ASP A 305 -2.92 14.66 35.56
N ALA A 306 -4.17 14.78 35.14
CA ALA A 306 -4.86 16.03 34.90
C ALA A 306 -6.38 15.81 35.09
N PRO A 307 -7.00 16.37 36.14
CA PRO A 307 -8.41 16.12 36.49
C PRO A 307 -9.42 16.49 35.41
N HIS A 308 -9.10 17.47 34.56
CA HIS A 308 -9.98 17.99 33.50
C HIS A 308 -9.42 17.75 32.10
N ALA A 309 -8.86 16.56 31.85
CA ALA A 309 -8.33 16.21 30.55
C ALA A 309 -9.43 15.94 29.52
N TYR A 310 -9.26 16.46 28.30
CA TYR A 310 -10.12 16.15 27.16
C TYR A 310 -9.80 14.76 26.63
N GLN A 311 -10.83 13.92 26.50
CA GLN A 311 -10.70 12.61 25.90
C GLN A 311 -10.53 12.74 24.39
N VAL A 312 -9.46 12.17 23.85
CA VAL A 312 -9.17 12.16 22.41
C VAL A 312 -9.62 10.83 21.80
N THR A 313 -9.10 9.72 22.33
CA THR A 313 -9.44 8.35 21.93
C THR A 313 -9.10 7.37 23.05
N ASP A 314 -9.69 6.19 23.10
CA ASP A 314 -9.44 5.19 24.16
C ASP A 314 -9.16 3.78 23.62
N THR A 315 -8.92 3.66 22.32
CA THR A 315 -8.74 2.36 21.67
C THR A 315 -7.33 1.80 21.97
N PRO A 316 -7.21 0.64 22.64
CA PRO A 316 -5.91 0.05 22.94
C PRO A 316 -5.20 -0.46 21.67
N PRO A 317 -3.86 -0.53 21.66
CA PRO A 317 -3.11 -1.03 20.53
C PRO A 317 -3.29 -2.55 20.36
N PRO A 318 -3.41 -3.05 19.12
CA PRO A 318 -3.41 -4.48 18.85
C PRO A 318 -1.98 -5.07 18.84
N ASP A 319 -1.89 -6.39 18.98
CA ASP A 319 -0.63 -7.13 19.03
C ASP A 319 0.02 -7.35 17.66
N GLY A 320 -0.79 -7.52 16.61
CA GLY A 320 -0.31 -7.82 15.26
C GLY A 320 0.29 -6.61 14.54
N TRP A 321 1.32 -6.84 13.72
CA TRP A 321 2.10 -5.76 13.09
C TRP A 321 1.26 -4.92 12.11
N ILE A 322 0.42 -5.57 11.30
CA ILE A 322 -0.42 -4.91 10.30
C ILE A 322 -1.58 -4.17 10.98
N GLU A 323 -2.19 -4.83 11.94
CA GLU A 323 -3.29 -4.31 12.75
C GLU A 323 -2.83 -3.08 13.52
N ARG A 324 -1.58 -3.08 14.01
CA ARG A 324 -1.00 -1.97 14.75
C ARG A 324 -0.77 -0.76 13.87
N TRP A 325 -0.32 -0.94 12.63
CA TRP A 325 -0.20 0.15 11.65
C TRP A 325 -1.57 0.73 11.28
N SER A 326 -2.58 -0.12 11.09
CA SER A 326 -3.97 0.30 10.81
C SER A 326 -4.57 1.09 11.97
N TRP A 327 -4.37 0.59 13.20
CA TRP A 327 -4.73 1.28 14.44
C TRP A 327 -4.03 2.63 14.55
N PHE A 328 -2.71 2.68 14.35
CA PHE A 328 -1.93 3.91 14.45
C PHE A 328 -2.43 5.00 13.48
N GLY A 329 -2.65 4.66 12.21
CA GLY A 329 -3.21 5.58 11.21
C GLY A 329 -4.60 6.10 11.60
N SER A 330 -5.47 5.21 12.09
CA SER A 330 -6.81 5.55 12.57
C SER A 330 -6.78 6.50 13.78
N GLU A 331 -5.94 6.21 14.77
CA GLU A 331 -5.79 7.02 15.98
C GLU A 331 -5.23 8.41 15.69
N VAL A 332 -4.24 8.51 14.81
CA VAL A 332 -3.70 9.80 14.33
C VAL A 332 -4.80 10.63 13.66
N ARG A 333 -5.63 10.01 12.81
CA ARG A 333 -6.75 10.71 12.16
C ARG A 333 -7.81 11.16 13.16
N LYS A 334 -8.15 10.33 14.15
CA LYS A 334 -9.08 10.72 15.24
C LYS A 334 -8.49 11.88 16.04
N GLY A 335 -7.20 11.85 16.37
CA GLY A 335 -6.48 12.94 17.02
C GLY A 335 -6.59 14.26 16.26
N ARG A 336 -6.41 14.23 14.94
CA ARG A 336 -6.65 15.40 14.08
C ARG A 336 -8.08 15.93 14.20
N LYS A 337 -9.08 15.07 14.06
CA LYS A 337 -10.50 15.47 14.16
C LYS A 337 -10.80 16.10 15.52
N GLN A 338 -10.25 15.54 16.59
CA GLN A 338 -10.45 16.08 17.94
C GLN A 338 -9.76 17.44 18.12
N ALA A 339 -8.54 17.63 17.62
CA ALA A 339 -7.88 18.94 17.66
C ALA A 339 -8.68 20.01 16.89
N ASP A 340 -9.23 19.66 15.73
CA ASP A 340 -10.09 20.56 14.95
C ASP A 340 -11.39 20.90 15.70
N ALA A 341 -11.97 19.94 16.43
CA ALA A 341 -13.18 20.13 17.23
C ALA A 341 -12.94 20.95 18.51
N LEU A 342 -11.80 20.74 19.19
CA LEU A 342 -11.44 21.47 20.42
C LEU A 342 -11.01 22.91 20.13
N TRP A 343 -10.49 23.19 18.94
CA TRP A 343 -9.91 24.49 18.65
C TRP A 343 -10.87 25.68 18.89
N PRO A 344 -12.12 25.68 18.40
CA PRO A 344 -13.08 26.74 18.68
C PRO A 344 -13.34 26.95 20.18
N GLU A 345 -13.48 25.85 20.94
CA GLU A 345 -13.70 25.90 22.40
C GLU A 345 -12.52 26.53 23.15
N ILE A 346 -11.30 26.42 22.61
CA ILE A 346 -10.09 26.98 23.20
C ILE A 346 -9.99 28.49 22.94
N VAL A 347 -10.33 28.94 21.73
CA VAL A 347 -10.15 30.35 21.34
C VAL A 347 -11.35 31.24 21.67
N ASP A 348 -12.54 30.65 21.78
CA ASP A 348 -13.80 31.33 22.12
C ASP A 348 -14.66 30.44 23.04
N PRO A 349 -14.27 30.29 24.31
CA PRO A 349 -14.99 29.43 25.25
C PRO A 349 -16.40 29.98 25.50
N ALA A 350 -17.40 29.10 25.49
CA ALA A 350 -18.77 29.47 25.84
C ALA A 350 -18.79 30.07 27.27
N SER A 351 -19.22 31.33 27.36
CA SER A 351 -19.21 32.18 28.56
C SER A 351 -20.07 31.67 29.71
#